data_AF-A0A1V5X7Q8-F1
#
_entry.id   AF-A0A1V5X7Q8-F1
#
_cell.length_a   1.000
_cell.length_b   1.000
_cell.length_c   1.000
_cell.angle_alpha   90.00
_cell.angle_beta   90.00
_cell.angle_gamma   90.00
#
_symmetry.space_group_name_H-M   'P 1'
#
loop_
_entity.id
_entity.type
_entity.pdbx_description
1 polymer ?
#
loop_
_entity_poly.entity_id
_entity_poly.type
_entity_poly.pdbx_seq_one_letter_code
_entity_poly.pdbx_strand_id
1 'polypeptide(L)'
;MRAYGWLWLPCLAWLSVMGCAEGEDSEGNGGTGALHPPTGGSGAKGGSGGAEADGGSTGGSGAYAGSGGAAGSAGEAGASGAAGQAGGATGGSGGETGGTGGATGGTGGATGGTGGSTGGTGGTGGSTGGTGGATGGTGGSTGGTGGSTGGTGGSTGGTGGATGGTGGTGGATTYSHTITIDGTNDFAAEETFETTTSSFQGFIAWDANNLYVGLSGSDVGQASPTVFFVVYLGGSGGTTTGVTYQSQTPQLPFEAKWQVHWKANNSNTRAVQWNGSAWVDDSWDFTGKIYQKGSFVEMAIPLSRIGSPSTLAVAMAMLNESSSGEWTWAGVPKGMFVDGKDPDFTKYFNFALAGSTPPNAHSILPAP
;
A
#
# COMPACT_ATOMS: atom_id res chain seq x y z
N MET A 1 44.79 -33.51 -51.38
CA MET A 1 44.40 -34.35 -50.22
C MET A 1 43.03 -33.89 -49.75
N ARG A 2 42.16 -34.86 -49.51
CA ARG A 2 40.73 -34.71 -49.13
C ARG A 2 40.61 -34.29 -47.66
N ALA A 3 39.58 -33.52 -47.32
CA ALA A 3 38.63 -33.86 -46.25
C ALA A 3 37.42 -32.93 -46.29
N TYR A 4 36.24 -33.53 -46.44
CA TYR A 4 34.92 -32.93 -46.28
C TYR A 4 34.49 -33.02 -44.81
N GLY A 5 33.73 -32.04 -44.32
CA GLY A 5 33.01 -32.12 -43.04
C GLY A 5 31.61 -31.52 -43.20
N TRP A 6 30.63 -32.39 -43.43
CA TRP A 6 29.20 -32.07 -43.40
C TRP A 6 28.72 -32.20 -41.94
N LEU A 7 28.01 -31.20 -41.42
CA LEU A 7 27.22 -31.33 -40.19
C LEU A 7 25.75 -31.12 -40.54
N TRP A 8 24.96 -32.15 -40.31
CA TRP A 8 23.52 -32.24 -40.53
C TRP A 8 22.86 -32.18 -39.15
N LEU A 9 21.99 -31.20 -38.90
CA LEU A 9 21.06 -31.19 -37.75
C LEU A 9 19.63 -31.16 -38.30
N PRO A 10 18.76 -32.13 -37.93
CA PRO A 10 17.35 -32.05 -38.27
C PRO A 10 16.60 -31.16 -37.27
N CYS A 11 15.78 -30.28 -37.84
CA CYS A 11 14.76 -29.48 -37.18
C CYS A 11 13.62 -30.40 -36.72
N LEU A 12 13.38 -30.50 -35.40
CA LEU A 12 12.13 -31.06 -34.86
C LEU A 12 11.15 -29.91 -34.64
N ALA A 13 10.15 -29.83 -35.51
CA ALA A 13 8.94 -29.05 -35.29
C ALA A 13 7.93 -29.91 -34.51
N TRP A 14 7.52 -29.44 -33.33
CA TRP A 14 6.35 -29.97 -32.61
C TRP A 14 5.13 -29.14 -33.01
N LEU A 15 4.18 -29.79 -33.68
CA LEU A 15 2.89 -29.26 -34.11
C LEU A 15 1.85 -29.74 -33.08
N SER A 16 1.37 -28.83 -32.24
CA SER A 16 0.26 -29.13 -31.33
C SER A 16 -1.08 -29.11 -32.08
N VAL A 17 -1.82 -30.20 -31.90
CA VAL A 17 -3.13 -30.49 -32.48
C VAL A 17 -4.20 -29.61 -31.83
N MET A 18 -4.99 -28.97 -32.70
CA MET A 18 -6.21 -28.23 -32.41
C MET A 18 -7.33 -29.22 -32.05
N GLY A 19 -7.81 -29.20 -30.81
CA GLY A 19 -9.00 -29.95 -30.38
C GLY A 19 -10.20 -29.03 -30.30
N CYS A 20 -11.10 -29.11 -31.28
CA CYS A 20 -12.46 -28.59 -31.18
C CYS A 20 -13.26 -29.46 -30.21
N ALA A 21 -13.96 -28.86 -29.25
CA ALA A 21 -15.05 -29.49 -28.53
C ALA A 21 -16.30 -28.65 -28.78
N GLU A 22 -17.22 -29.24 -29.55
CA GLU A 22 -18.56 -28.74 -29.80
C GLU A 22 -19.45 -29.00 -28.58
N GLY A 23 -20.38 -28.09 -28.34
CA GLY A 23 -21.40 -28.23 -27.31
C GLY A 23 -22.56 -29.09 -27.79
N GLU A 24 -23.24 -29.73 -26.84
CA GLU A 24 -24.63 -30.13 -26.98
C GLU A 24 -25.38 -29.80 -25.69
N ASP A 25 -26.54 -29.17 -25.89
CA ASP A 25 -27.57 -28.86 -24.92
C ASP A 25 -28.21 -30.14 -24.33
N SER A 26 -28.74 -30.06 -23.11
CA SER A 26 -30.18 -30.23 -22.82
C SER A 26 -30.51 -30.61 -21.36
N GLU A 27 -31.40 -29.79 -20.78
CA GLU A 27 -32.57 -30.09 -19.95
C GLU A 27 -32.49 -31.03 -18.70
N GLY A 28 -32.61 -30.39 -17.53
CA GLY A 28 -33.81 -30.46 -16.67
C GLY A 28 -34.26 -31.79 -16.04
N ASN A 29 -34.17 -31.89 -14.71
CA ASN A 29 -35.18 -32.41 -13.76
C ASN A 29 -34.56 -32.27 -12.35
N GLY A 30 -35.12 -31.65 -11.32
CA GLY A 30 -36.47 -31.81 -10.80
C GLY A 30 -36.45 -32.72 -9.57
N GLY A 31 -36.46 -32.12 -8.38
CA GLY A 31 -37.23 -32.67 -7.25
C GLY A 31 -36.50 -33.41 -6.12
N THR A 32 -36.89 -32.98 -4.91
CA THR A 32 -36.89 -33.71 -3.62
C THR A 32 -35.52 -33.81 -2.93
N GLY A 33 -35.31 -33.37 -1.69
CA GLY A 33 -36.22 -33.31 -0.54
C GLY A 33 -35.79 -34.39 0.47
N ALA A 34 -34.95 -34.03 1.43
CA ALA A 34 -34.75 -34.72 2.73
C ALA A 34 -33.65 -33.96 3.50
N LEU A 35 -34.00 -33.14 4.49
CA LEU A 35 -34.17 -33.54 5.89
C LEU A 35 -32.89 -34.10 6.52
N HIS A 36 -32.23 -33.20 7.28
CA HIS A 36 -31.55 -33.51 8.55
C HIS A 36 -32.28 -34.64 9.32
N PRO A 37 -31.57 -35.55 10.01
CA PRO A 37 -31.35 -35.37 11.46
C PRO A 37 -30.07 -36.10 11.97
N PRO A 38 -29.88 -36.37 13.29
CA PRO A 38 -29.39 -35.42 14.27
C PRO A 38 -28.16 -35.92 15.07
N THR A 39 -27.72 -35.05 15.97
CA THR A 39 -26.81 -35.27 17.11
C THR A 39 -27.00 -36.58 17.91
N GLY A 40 -25.90 -37.14 18.41
CA GLY A 40 -25.86 -37.82 19.72
C GLY A 40 -25.27 -39.24 19.71
N GLY A 41 -24.17 -39.44 20.45
CA GLY A 41 -23.65 -40.79 20.73
C GLY A 41 -22.23 -40.83 21.32
N SER A 42 -22.08 -40.41 22.56
CA SER A 42 -20.89 -40.70 23.38
C SER A 42 -20.95 -42.15 23.86
N GLY A 43 -20.14 -43.02 23.24
CA GLY A 43 -19.98 -44.42 23.61
C GLY A 43 -18.60 -44.69 24.19
N ALA A 44 -18.55 -44.96 25.50
CA ALA A 44 -17.39 -45.46 26.21
C ALA A 44 -16.91 -46.81 25.63
N LYS A 45 -15.60 -47.02 25.53
CA LYS A 45 -15.01 -48.37 25.46
C LYS A 45 -14.03 -48.56 26.61
N GLY A 46 -14.43 -49.47 27.50
CA GLY A 46 -13.60 -50.04 28.55
C GLY A 46 -12.52 -50.96 27.99
N GLY A 47 -11.48 -51.15 28.80
CA GLY A 47 -10.36 -52.03 28.52
C GLY A 47 -10.56 -53.48 28.97
N SER A 48 -9.63 -54.30 28.49
CA SER A 48 -9.14 -55.57 29.04
C SER A 48 -7.95 -55.92 28.13
N GLY A 49 -6.72 -56.08 28.60
CA GLY A 49 -6.30 -57.05 29.59
C GLY A 49 -5.68 -58.24 28.85
N GLY A 50 -4.36 -58.42 28.94
CA GLY A 50 -3.64 -59.53 28.31
C GLY A 50 -2.13 -59.36 28.50
N ALA A 51 -1.61 -59.92 29.58
CA ALA A 51 -0.19 -60.09 29.89
C ALA A 51 0.31 -61.46 29.40
N GLU A 52 1.62 -61.70 29.59
CA GLU A 52 2.45 -62.90 29.33
C GLU A 52 3.08 -62.97 27.93
N ALA A 53 4.38 -63.31 27.75
CA ALA A 53 5.49 -63.56 28.64
C ALA A 53 6.82 -63.53 27.85
N ASP A 54 7.89 -63.36 28.62
CA ASP A 54 9.32 -63.70 28.47
C ASP A 54 9.84 -64.55 27.30
N GLY A 55 11.10 -64.26 26.91
CA GLY A 55 11.94 -65.18 26.11
C GLY A 55 13.06 -64.47 25.33
N GLY A 56 14.27 -64.40 25.90
CA GLY A 56 15.38 -63.55 25.41
C GLY A 56 16.46 -64.19 24.52
N SER A 57 17.56 -63.42 24.41
CA SER A 57 18.94 -63.75 23.95
C SER A 57 19.13 -63.83 22.42
N THR A 58 20.16 -63.28 21.73
CA THR A 58 21.60 -63.03 22.00
C THR A 58 22.22 -62.12 20.91
N GLY A 59 23.34 -61.45 21.23
CA GLY A 59 24.41 -61.03 20.28
C GLY A 59 24.15 -59.73 19.49
N GLY A 60 25.07 -58.77 19.36
CA GLY A 60 26.51 -58.81 19.51
C GLY A 60 27.12 -57.39 19.51
N SER A 61 28.35 -57.37 19.98
CA SER A 61 29.26 -56.27 20.32
C SER A 61 29.62 -55.27 19.22
N GLY A 62 29.92 -54.03 19.63
CA GLY A 62 30.66 -53.06 18.81
C GLY A 62 30.95 -51.77 19.56
N ALA A 63 31.95 -51.80 20.45
CA ALA A 63 32.44 -50.67 21.23
C ALA A 63 33.20 -49.65 20.36
N TYR A 64 32.97 -48.36 20.60
CA TYR A 64 34.01 -47.33 20.51
C TYR A 64 33.94 -46.46 21.76
N ALA A 65 35.08 -46.44 22.45
CA ALA A 65 35.32 -45.79 23.71
C ALA A 65 35.98 -44.42 23.53
N GLY A 66 35.78 -43.56 24.52
CA GLY A 66 36.64 -42.43 24.86
C GLY A 66 36.00 -41.07 24.60
N SER A 67 36.03 -40.09 25.51
CA SER A 67 36.69 -40.00 26.83
C SER A 67 36.41 -38.62 27.44
N GLY A 68 36.26 -38.54 28.77
CA GLY A 68 36.54 -37.35 29.61
C GLY A 68 35.48 -36.24 29.57
N GLY A 69 34.77 -35.93 30.67
CA GLY A 69 35.28 -35.17 31.83
C GLY A 69 35.07 -33.67 31.55
N ALA A 70 34.38 -32.85 32.36
CA ALA A 70 34.40 -32.76 33.81
C ALA A 70 33.11 -32.11 34.38
N ALA A 71 32.93 -32.34 35.68
CA ALA A 71 31.93 -31.76 36.55
C ALA A 71 32.35 -30.39 37.14
N GLY A 72 31.37 -29.63 37.64
CA GLY A 72 31.50 -28.45 38.50
C GLY A 72 31.04 -27.17 37.79
N SER A 73 30.20 -26.29 38.33
CA SER A 73 29.85 -26.01 39.74
C SER A 73 28.49 -25.34 39.85
N ALA A 74 27.88 -25.46 41.02
CA ALA A 74 26.65 -24.81 41.46
C ALA A 74 26.82 -23.32 41.83
N GLY A 75 25.69 -22.60 41.93
CA GLY A 75 25.53 -21.26 42.54
C GLY A 75 25.23 -20.17 41.50
N GLU A 76 24.24 -19.29 41.64
CA GLU A 76 23.46 -18.86 42.80
C GLU A 76 22.03 -18.46 42.39
N ALA A 77 21.07 -18.80 43.24
CA ALA A 77 19.73 -18.23 43.25
C ALA A 77 19.65 -17.22 44.40
N GLY A 78 19.34 -15.96 44.07
CA GLY A 78 19.03 -14.88 45.02
C GLY A 78 18.50 -13.69 44.22
N ALA A 79 17.51 -12.90 44.63
CA ALA A 79 16.79 -12.86 45.88
C ALA A 79 15.41 -12.22 45.64
N SER A 80 14.48 -12.58 46.51
CA SER A 80 13.17 -12.01 46.75
C SER A 80 13.17 -10.48 46.90
N GLY A 81 12.31 -9.79 46.14
CA GLY A 81 11.92 -8.40 46.39
C GLY A 81 10.45 -8.32 46.79
N ALA A 82 10.17 -8.22 48.09
CA ALA A 82 8.88 -7.83 48.63
C ALA A 82 9.10 -6.73 49.68
N ALA A 83 8.56 -5.54 49.42
CA ALA A 83 8.21 -4.57 50.45
C ALA A 83 7.18 -3.60 49.86
N GLY A 84 5.94 -3.74 50.32
CA GLY A 84 4.92 -2.73 50.14
C GLY A 84 5.20 -1.52 51.03
N GLN A 85 4.69 -0.37 50.62
CA GLN A 85 4.31 0.70 51.53
C GLN A 85 2.97 1.27 51.11
N ALA A 86 2.07 1.29 52.08
CA ALA A 86 0.79 1.97 52.07
C ALA A 86 0.96 3.38 52.65
N GLY A 87 0.00 4.27 52.33
CA GLY A 87 -0.44 5.29 53.27
C GLY A 87 -0.02 6.73 52.99
N GLY A 88 -0.92 7.48 52.34
CA GLY A 88 -1.59 8.66 52.93
C GLY A 88 -0.81 9.97 53.10
N ALA A 89 -1.30 11.04 52.44
CA ALA A 89 -1.84 12.26 53.06
C ALA A 89 -2.23 13.26 51.95
N THR A 90 -3.48 13.70 51.83
CA THR A 90 -4.13 14.86 52.50
C THR A 90 -3.66 16.24 51.99
N GLY A 91 -4.60 16.99 51.40
CA GLY A 91 -4.76 18.43 51.62
C GLY A 91 -4.03 19.38 50.67
N GLY A 92 -4.80 20.19 49.94
CA GLY A 92 -4.28 21.32 49.17
C GLY A 92 -5.36 22.06 48.39
N SER A 93 -6.27 22.72 49.10
CA SER A 93 -7.19 23.73 48.56
C SER A 93 -6.49 25.09 48.42
N GLY A 94 -6.68 25.76 47.27
CA GLY A 94 -6.33 27.16 47.01
C GLY A 94 -6.09 27.34 45.50
N GLY A 95 -6.72 28.24 44.74
CA GLY A 95 -7.48 29.44 45.08
C GLY A 95 -6.78 30.67 44.49
N GLU A 96 -6.98 30.96 43.20
CA GLU A 96 -6.73 32.27 42.54
C GLU A 96 -7.76 32.36 41.38
N THR A 97 -8.82 33.18 41.36
CA THR A 97 -8.97 34.64 41.41
C THR A 97 -8.03 35.44 40.51
N GLY A 98 -8.59 36.04 39.46
CA GLY A 98 -8.15 37.34 38.94
C GLY A 98 -7.50 37.34 37.56
N GLY A 99 -8.22 37.88 36.57
CA GLY A 99 -7.67 38.12 35.22
C GLY A 99 -8.63 38.85 34.29
N THR A 100 -9.17 40.00 34.71
CA THR A 100 -9.81 40.98 33.84
C THR A 100 -8.77 41.84 33.10
N GLY A 101 -9.01 42.15 31.82
CA GLY A 101 -8.36 43.24 31.08
C GLY A 101 -7.75 42.75 29.74
N GLY A 102 -8.05 43.32 28.57
CA GLY A 102 -8.67 44.60 28.29
C GLY A 102 -9.29 44.67 26.89
N ALA A 103 -10.29 45.55 26.81
CA ALA A 103 -10.78 46.12 25.58
C ALA A 103 -9.88 47.31 25.17
N THR A 104 -9.53 47.35 23.90
CA THR A 104 -9.14 48.56 23.15
C THR A 104 -9.90 48.41 21.82
N GLY A 105 -10.89 49.22 21.45
CA GLY A 105 -10.95 50.67 21.51
C GLY A 105 -10.54 51.22 20.15
N GLY A 106 -11.51 51.42 19.25
CA GLY A 106 -11.28 51.91 17.89
C GLY A 106 -12.58 52.30 17.19
N THR A 107 -13.16 53.41 17.64
CA THR A 107 -14.31 54.11 17.07
C THR A 107 -13.99 54.83 15.76
N GLY A 108 -15.00 54.97 14.89
CA GLY A 108 -15.27 56.23 14.19
C GLY A 108 -15.26 56.18 12.66
N GLY A 109 -16.40 56.50 12.05
CA GLY A 109 -16.46 56.82 10.62
C GLY A 109 -17.82 56.71 9.95
N ALA A 110 -18.88 57.29 10.53
CA ALA A 110 -20.14 57.54 9.81
C ALA A 110 -20.09 58.94 9.18
N THR A 111 -20.23 59.00 7.85
CA THR A 111 -20.70 60.18 7.07
C THR A 111 -21.35 59.56 5.82
N GLY A 112 -22.65 59.66 5.52
CA GLY A 112 -23.49 60.86 5.48
C GLY A 112 -23.62 61.28 4.01
N GLY A 113 -24.76 60.97 3.38
CA GLY A 113 -25.00 61.29 1.96
C GLY A 113 -26.39 60.86 1.49
N THR A 114 -27.39 61.63 1.89
CA THR A 114 -28.78 61.61 1.40
C THR A 114 -28.92 62.19 -0.01
N GLY A 115 -29.87 61.65 -0.79
CA GLY A 115 -30.69 62.45 -1.72
C GLY A 115 -30.65 62.04 -3.19
N GLY A 116 -31.83 61.76 -3.76
CA GLY A 116 -32.03 61.77 -5.22
C GLY A 116 -32.97 60.70 -5.78
N SER A 117 -34.26 60.76 -5.45
CA SER A 117 -35.32 60.18 -6.28
C SER A 117 -35.47 60.98 -7.59
N THR A 118 -35.71 60.31 -8.72
CA THR A 118 -36.78 60.54 -9.74
C THR A 118 -36.50 59.67 -10.97
N GLY A 119 -37.54 59.03 -11.50
CA GLY A 119 -37.45 57.98 -12.53
C GLY A 119 -37.21 58.44 -13.97
N GLY A 120 -37.01 57.44 -14.82
CA GLY A 120 -36.95 57.58 -16.28
C GLY A 120 -36.78 56.20 -16.93
N THR A 121 -37.81 55.75 -17.62
CA THR A 121 -37.90 54.53 -18.43
C THR A 121 -36.94 54.51 -19.61
N GLY A 122 -36.41 53.31 -19.93
CA GLY A 122 -36.10 52.87 -21.30
C GLY A 122 -34.82 53.41 -21.94
N GLY A 123 -33.86 52.53 -22.22
CA GLY A 123 -32.72 52.86 -23.08
C GLY A 123 -31.62 51.79 -23.05
N THR A 124 -31.62 50.92 -24.04
CA THR A 124 -30.50 50.04 -24.39
C THR A 124 -29.29 50.84 -24.85
N GLY A 125 -28.09 50.40 -24.44
CA GLY A 125 -26.84 50.63 -25.15
C GLY A 125 -25.97 51.77 -24.61
N GLY A 126 -24.68 51.49 -24.42
CA GLY A 126 -23.66 52.51 -24.23
C GLY A 126 -22.68 52.21 -23.11
N SER A 127 -21.59 51.54 -23.45
CA SER A 127 -20.36 51.50 -22.67
C SER A 127 -19.75 52.91 -22.56
N THR A 128 -19.56 53.39 -21.34
CA THR A 128 -18.63 54.49 -20.98
C THR A 128 -18.34 54.30 -19.48
N GLY A 129 -17.14 53.95 -19.04
CA GLY A 129 -15.96 54.80 -19.06
C GLY A 129 -15.87 55.57 -17.74
N GLY A 130 -15.51 54.87 -16.65
CA GLY A 130 -15.27 55.46 -15.33
C GLY A 130 -13.85 55.15 -14.86
N THR A 131 -12.97 56.14 -14.99
CA THR A 131 -11.61 56.16 -14.44
C THR A 131 -11.65 56.39 -12.92
N GLY A 132 -11.15 55.44 -12.15
CA GLY A 132 -10.88 55.57 -10.70
C GLY A 132 -9.38 55.55 -10.44
N GLY A 133 -8.89 56.57 -9.73
CA GLY A 133 -7.48 56.88 -9.50
C GLY A 133 -6.71 55.96 -8.55
N ALA A 134 -5.39 56.14 -8.60
CA ALA A 134 -4.32 55.29 -8.09
C ALA A 134 -4.03 55.41 -6.58
N THR A 135 -3.45 54.34 -5.99
CA THR A 135 -2.32 54.36 -5.02
C THR A 135 -1.77 52.92 -4.97
N GLY A 136 -0.57 52.58 -5.46
CA GLY A 136 0.74 52.89 -4.90
C GLY A 136 1.37 51.60 -4.35
N GLY A 137 2.21 50.93 -5.13
CA GLY A 137 2.92 49.72 -4.72
C GLY A 137 3.97 49.30 -5.77
N THR A 138 5.20 49.71 -5.53
CA THR A 138 6.41 49.43 -6.32
C THR A 138 6.79 47.95 -6.32
N GLY A 139 7.14 47.41 -7.49
CA GLY A 139 7.79 46.11 -7.63
C GLY A 139 7.83 45.67 -9.09
N GLY A 140 8.86 46.10 -9.82
CA GLY A 140 8.96 45.93 -11.26
C GLY A 140 9.26 44.50 -11.71
N SER A 141 8.65 44.11 -12.83
CA SER A 141 9.34 43.38 -13.89
C SER A 141 8.67 43.74 -15.21
N THR A 142 9.40 44.50 -16.01
CA THR A 142 9.06 45.00 -17.33
C THR A 142 8.82 43.84 -18.30
N GLY A 143 7.66 43.83 -18.94
CA GLY A 143 7.30 42.92 -20.02
C GLY A 143 5.93 43.25 -20.62
N GLY A 144 5.60 44.54 -20.70
CA GLY A 144 4.37 45.01 -21.33
C GLY A 144 4.46 44.90 -22.85
N THR A 145 3.61 44.07 -23.42
CA THR A 145 3.27 44.06 -24.84
C THR A 145 2.75 45.43 -25.26
N GLY A 146 3.40 46.01 -26.27
CA GLY A 146 3.00 47.27 -26.86
C GLY A 146 1.60 47.17 -27.49
N GLY A 147 0.73 48.11 -27.14
CA GLY A 147 -0.49 48.37 -27.87
C GLY A 147 -0.18 49.08 -29.19
N SER A 148 -0.88 48.70 -30.25
CA SER A 148 -1.03 49.49 -31.45
C SER A 148 -2.49 49.48 -31.88
N THR A 149 -3.19 50.57 -31.59
CA THR A 149 -4.34 51.00 -32.37
C THR A 149 -3.87 52.16 -33.23
N GLY A 150 -3.81 51.96 -34.54
CA GLY A 150 -3.46 53.00 -35.49
C GLY A 150 -3.59 52.54 -36.93
N GLY A 151 -4.60 53.07 -37.63
CA GLY A 151 -4.52 53.36 -39.07
C GLY A 151 -4.94 52.26 -40.04
N THR A 152 -6.12 52.45 -40.64
CA THR A 152 -6.43 51.96 -41.99
C THR A 152 -5.58 52.68 -43.02
N GLY A 153 -4.87 51.93 -43.88
CA GLY A 153 -4.35 52.44 -45.15
C GLY A 153 -3.06 51.75 -45.63
N GLY A 154 -3.08 51.22 -46.85
CA GLY A 154 -1.87 50.99 -47.64
C GLY A 154 -1.49 49.54 -47.88
N SER A 155 -1.70 49.11 -49.11
CA SER A 155 -1.11 47.93 -49.76
C SER A 155 0.42 47.89 -49.71
N THR A 156 0.95 46.66 -49.68
CA THR A 156 2.21 46.14 -50.28
C THR A 156 3.18 45.50 -49.29
N GLY A 157 3.35 44.17 -49.46
CA GLY A 157 4.59 43.41 -49.24
C GLY A 157 5.38 43.61 -47.94
N GLY A 158 5.16 42.72 -46.96
CA GLY A 158 6.06 42.52 -45.84
C GLY A 158 6.21 41.03 -45.52
N THR A 159 7.41 40.50 -45.75
CA THR A 159 7.83 39.13 -45.46
C THR A 159 7.57 38.71 -44.01
N GLY A 160 7.20 37.45 -43.82
CA GLY A 160 6.76 36.85 -42.56
C GLY A 160 7.72 37.03 -41.39
N GLY A 161 7.21 37.65 -40.33
CA GLY A 161 7.72 37.49 -38.98
C GLY A 161 6.98 36.34 -38.31
N ALA A 162 7.60 35.15 -38.30
CA ALA A 162 7.19 34.09 -37.39
C ALA A 162 7.42 34.60 -35.97
N THR A 163 6.37 35.15 -35.35
CA THR A 163 6.38 35.37 -33.90
C THR A 163 6.19 34.00 -33.29
N GLY A 164 7.33 33.33 -33.05
CA GLY A 164 7.42 32.14 -32.24
C GLY A 164 6.90 32.49 -30.86
N GLY A 165 5.60 32.30 -30.65
CA GLY A 165 5.05 32.07 -29.34
C GLY A 165 5.78 30.86 -28.81
N THR A 166 6.74 31.10 -27.92
CA THR A 166 7.29 30.08 -27.04
C THR A 166 6.09 29.63 -26.22
N GLY A 167 5.41 28.59 -26.72
CA GLY A 167 4.37 27.91 -25.96
C GLY A 167 5.04 27.53 -24.65
N GLY A 168 4.66 28.22 -23.59
CA GLY A 168 5.09 27.87 -22.25
C GLY A 168 4.78 26.39 -22.11
N THR A 169 5.81 25.57 -21.98
CA THR A 169 5.69 24.22 -21.48
C THR A 169 5.08 24.37 -20.10
N GLY A 170 3.75 24.38 -20.03
CA GLY A 170 3.01 24.25 -18.78
C GLY A 170 3.52 22.96 -18.18
N GLY A 171 4.44 23.08 -17.23
CA GLY A 171 5.06 21.94 -16.58
C GLY A 171 3.92 21.11 -16.03
N ALA A 172 3.80 19.87 -16.52
CA ALA A 172 2.79 18.96 -16.01
C ALA A 172 2.98 18.88 -14.49
N THR A 173 1.96 19.27 -13.74
CA THR A 173 1.99 19.24 -12.28
C THR A 173 2.17 17.79 -11.84
N THR A 174 3.19 17.52 -11.03
CA THR A 174 3.42 16.20 -10.42
C THR A 174 2.14 15.74 -9.72
N TYR A 175 1.76 14.48 -9.92
CA TYR A 175 0.63 13.90 -9.20
C TYR A 175 0.98 13.83 -7.71
N SER A 176 0.04 14.24 -6.87
CA SER A 176 0.19 14.21 -5.42
C SER A 176 -1.19 14.16 -4.77
N HIS A 177 -1.40 13.18 -3.88
CA HIS A 177 -2.58 13.07 -3.04
C HIS A 177 -2.19 12.58 -1.65
N THR A 178 -2.55 13.36 -0.63
CA THR A 178 -2.31 13.03 0.77
C THR A 178 -3.54 12.34 1.34
N ILE A 179 -3.37 11.10 1.80
CA ILE A 179 -4.42 10.31 2.45
C ILE A 179 -4.36 10.53 3.97
N THR A 180 -5.51 10.78 4.60
CA THR A 180 -5.61 10.86 6.05
C THR A 180 -5.77 9.45 6.61
N ILE A 181 -4.87 9.03 7.50
CA ILE A 181 -4.92 7.68 8.09
C ILE A 181 -5.91 7.66 9.27
N ASP A 182 -7.19 7.41 8.99
CA ASP A 182 -8.29 7.41 9.97
C ASP A 182 -9.35 6.29 9.80
N GLY A 183 -9.15 5.42 8.82
CA GLY A 183 -10.03 4.31 8.46
C GLY A 183 -11.20 4.69 7.56
N THR A 184 -11.28 5.93 7.12
CA THR A 184 -12.18 6.38 6.05
C THR A 184 -11.45 6.23 4.72
N ASN A 185 -12.12 5.66 3.72
CA ASN A 185 -11.51 5.52 2.41
C ASN A 185 -11.51 6.88 1.69
N ASP A 186 -10.39 7.60 1.77
CA ASP A 186 -10.15 8.87 1.10
C ASP A 186 -9.52 8.71 -0.30
N PHE A 187 -9.26 7.49 -0.76
CA PHE A 187 -8.64 7.24 -2.06
C PHE A 187 -9.59 7.60 -3.22
N ALA A 188 -9.03 8.18 -4.28
CA ALA A 188 -9.77 8.51 -5.49
C ALA A 188 -9.92 7.29 -6.43
N ALA A 189 -10.78 7.44 -7.45
CA ALA A 189 -11.05 6.35 -8.41
C ALA A 189 -9.78 5.94 -9.19
N GLU A 190 -8.91 6.91 -9.47
CA GLU A 190 -7.62 6.72 -10.13
C GLU A 190 -6.53 6.08 -9.27
N GLU A 191 -6.85 5.79 -8.01
CA GLU A 191 -5.96 5.21 -6.99
C GLU A 191 -6.42 3.81 -6.60
N THR A 192 -7.46 3.31 -7.28
CA THR A 192 -8.15 2.07 -6.99
C THR A 192 -7.77 0.98 -8.01
N PHE A 193 -7.42 -0.21 -7.51
CA PHE A 193 -6.85 -1.30 -8.31
C PHE A 193 -7.56 -2.62 -8.05
N GLU A 194 -8.02 -3.28 -9.12
CA GLU A 194 -8.55 -4.64 -9.00
C GLU A 194 -7.48 -5.58 -8.43
N THR A 195 -7.92 -6.60 -7.70
CA THR A 195 -7.04 -7.64 -7.14
C THR A 195 -7.26 -8.98 -7.84
N THR A 196 -6.45 -10.00 -7.50
CA THR A 196 -6.69 -11.38 -7.93
C THR A 196 -7.99 -11.99 -7.39
N THR A 197 -8.56 -11.41 -6.32
CA THR A 197 -9.81 -11.82 -5.69
C THR A 197 -10.89 -10.75 -5.88
N SER A 198 -12.01 -11.06 -6.53
CA SER A 198 -13.02 -10.06 -6.93
C SER A 198 -13.74 -9.36 -5.77
N SER A 199 -13.75 -9.92 -4.56
CA SER A 199 -14.32 -9.31 -3.36
C SER A 199 -13.37 -8.35 -2.64
N PHE A 200 -12.16 -8.15 -3.18
CA PHE A 200 -11.14 -7.27 -2.63
C PHE A 200 -10.82 -6.13 -3.60
N GLN A 201 -10.39 -5.01 -3.03
CA GLN A 201 -9.94 -3.83 -3.76
C GLN A 201 -8.65 -3.30 -3.13
N GLY A 202 -7.62 -3.07 -3.95
CA GLY A 202 -6.37 -2.43 -3.54
C GLY A 202 -6.36 -0.95 -3.81
N PHE A 203 -5.58 -0.19 -3.02
CA PHE A 203 -5.46 1.25 -3.14
C PHE A 203 -4.00 1.69 -3.07
N ILE A 204 -3.59 2.60 -3.94
CA ILE A 204 -2.23 3.19 -3.94
C ILE A 204 -2.31 4.66 -4.35
N ALA A 205 -1.75 5.54 -3.52
CA ALA A 205 -1.58 6.96 -3.77
C ALA A 205 -0.22 7.42 -3.23
N TRP A 206 0.21 8.64 -3.52
CA TRP A 206 1.42 9.20 -2.91
C TRP A 206 1.40 10.72 -2.90
N ASP A 207 2.19 11.29 -2.00
CA ASP A 207 2.57 12.70 -2.01
C ASP A 207 4.11 12.83 -1.94
N ALA A 208 4.60 14.05 -1.69
CA ALA A 208 6.04 14.31 -1.60
C ALA A 208 6.75 13.55 -0.46
N ASN A 209 6.02 13.08 0.56
CA ASN A 209 6.57 12.54 1.79
C ASN A 209 6.26 11.05 1.99
N ASN A 210 5.10 10.58 1.52
CA ASN A 210 4.61 9.24 1.81
C ASN A 210 4.07 8.54 0.56
N LEU A 211 4.29 7.23 0.51
CA LEU A 211 3.45 6.30 -0.23
C LEU A 211 2.26 5.93 0.66
N TYR A 212 1.05 5.98 0.12
CA TYR A 212 -0.16 5.53 0.79
C TYR A 212 -0.63 4.24 0.11
N VAL A 213 -0.90 3.22 0.90
CA VAL A 213 -1.42 1.94 0.42
C VAL A 213 -2.63 1.54 1.26
N GLY A 214 -3.58 0.85 0.63
CA GLY A 214 -4.74 0.34 1.33
C GLY A 214 -5.27 -0.94 0.71
N LEU A 215 -6.09 -1.65 1.49
CA LEU A 215 -6.81 -2.82 1.03
C LEU A 215 -8.20 -2.85 1.68
N SER A 216 -9.22 -3.17 0.88
CA SER A 216 -10.55 -3.51 1.40
C SER A 216 -10.93 -4.94 1.04
N GLY A 217 -11.64 -5.61 1.95
CA GLY A 217 -12.17 -6.96 1.78
C GLY A 217 -12.56 -7.60 3.11
N SER A 218 -13.35 -8.67 3.08
CA SER A 218 -13.91 -9.29 4.30
C SER A 218 -12.84 -9.62 5.34
N ASP A 219 -11.72 -10.18 4.90
CA ASP A 219 -10.69 -10.75 5.80
C ASP A 219 -9.87 -9.68 6.51
N VAL A 220 -9.84 -8.45 5.97
CA VAL A 220 -9.27 -7.28 6.65
C VAL A 220 -10.00 -7.02 7.97
N GLY A 221 -11.31 -7.26 8.02
CA GLY A 221 -12.14 -7.00 9.20
C GLY A 221 -12.26 -8.15 10.20
N GLN A 222 -11.66 -9.30 9.94
CA GLN A 222 -11.90 -10.51 10.73
C GLN A 222 -11.01 -10.64 11.99
N ALA A 223 -10.11 -9.70 12.23
CA ALA A 223 -9.18 -9.75 13.37
C ALA A 223 -8.40 -11.07 13.46
N SER A 224 -8.03 -11.65 12.31
CA SER A 224 -7.36 -12.96 12.27
C SER A 224 -5.91 -12.85 12.76
N PRO A 225 -5.45 -13.77 13.64
CA PRO A 225 -4.09 -13.80 14.14
C PRO A 225 -3.09 -14.44 13.16
N THR A 226 -3.55 -14.92 11.99
CA THR A 226 -2.69 -15.58 11.00
C THR A 226 -2.73 -14.92 9.63
N VAL A 227 -3.59 -13.93 9.43
CA VAL A 227 -3.75 -13.24 8.14
C VAL A 227 -2.97 -11.94 8.15
N PHE A 228 -2.22 -11.69 7.09
CA PHE A 228 -1.43 -10.49 6.87
C PHE A 228 -1.82 -9.82 5.57
N PHE A 229 -1.79 -8.49 5.58
CA PHE A 229 -1.58 -7.69 4.38
C PHE A 229 -0.08 -7.44 4.23
N VAL A 230 0.51 -7.79 3.09
CA VAL A 230 1.93 -7.61 2.79
C VAL A 230 2.12 -6.69 1.59
N VAL A 231 3.12 -5.81 1.68
CA VAL A 231 3.48 -4.83 0.66
C VAL A 231 4.97 -4.94 0.38
N TYR A 232 5.35 -5.43 -0.79
CA TYR A 232 6.73 -5.49 -1.25
C TYR A 232 7.08 -4.23 -2.04
N LEU A 233 8.24 -3.65 -1.73
CA LEU A 233 8.72 -2.41 -2.32
C LEU A 233 10.14 -2.58 -2.88
N GLY A 234 10.34 -2.10 -4.12
CA GLY A 234 11.63 -2.12 -4.78
C GLY A 234 12.67 -1.24 -4.10
N GLY A 235 13.94 -1.52 -4.36
CA GLY A 235 15.04 -0.67 -3.94
C GLY A 235 16.39 -1.26 -4.31
N SER A 236 17.44 -0.44 -4.30
CA SER A 236 18.79 -0.90 -4.68
C SER A 236 19.30 -1.99 -3.73
N GLY A 237 19.88 -3.04 -4.32
CA GLY A 237 20.40 -4.19 -3.59
C GLY A 237 19.30 -4.96 -2.87
N GLY A 238 18.17 -5.15 -3.54
CA GLY A 238 17.06 -5.98 -3.10
C GLY A 238 17.27 -7.47 -3.42
N THR A 239 16.18 -8.24 -3.35
CA THR A 239 16.14 -9.67 -3.68
C THR A 239 14.85 -10.02 -4.40
N THR A 240 14.85 -11.06 -5.23
CA THR A 240 13.64 -11.64 -5.82
C THR A 240 13.03 -12.74 -4.95
N THR A 241 13.60 -13.04 -3.78
CA THR A 241 13.03 -14.00 -2.83
C THR A 241 12.26 -13.26 -1.75
N GLY A 242 10.95 -13.50 -1.66
CA GLY A 242 10.07 -12.91 -0.67
C GLY A 242 10.39 -13.33 0.76
N VAL A 243 9.68 -12.71 1.72
CA VAL A 243 9.77 -13.07 3.13
C VAL A 243 9.07 -14.40 3.33
N THR A 244 9.70 -15.31 4.07
CA THR A 244 9.11 -16.60 4.42
C THR A 244 8.05 -16.44 5.50
N TYR A 245 6.83 -16.91 5.25
CA TYR A 245 5.76 -17.08 6.23
C TYR A 245 5.43 -18.56 6.34
N GLN A 246 5.86 -19.19 7.44
CA GLN A 246 5.87 -20.65 7.59
C GLN A 246 6.59 -21.36 6.43
N SER A 247 5.86 -22.04 5.54
CA SER A 247 6.40 -22.73 4.38
C SER A 247 6.24 -21.96 3.06
N GLN A 248 5.58 -20.79 3.08
CA GLN A 248 5.43 -19.95 1.90
C GLN A 248 6.62 -19.00 1.76
N THR A 249 7.32 -19.03 0.62
CA THR A 249 8.42 -18.12 0.26
C THR A 249 8.27 -17.72 -1.21
N PRO A 250 7.46 -16.69 -1.52
CA PRO A 250 7.13 -16.37 -2.90
C PRO A 250 8.37 -15.86 -3.66
N GLN A 251 8.54 -16.24 -4.92
CA GLN A 251 9.41 -15.50 -5.83
C GLN A 251 8.74 -14.18 -6.25
N LEU A 252 9.54 -13.14 -6.43
CA LEU A 252 9.10 -11.77 -6.72
C LEU A 252 9.55 -11.35 -8.13
N PRO A 253 8.75 -10.55 -8.85
CA PRO A 253 9.03 -10.14 -10.22
C PRO A 253 9.94 -8.91 -10.30
N PHE A 254 10.49 -8.47 -9.17
CA PHE A 254 11.46 -7.39 -9.06
C PHE A 254 12.31 -7.58 -7.80
N GLU A 255 13.45 -6.89 -7.75
CA GLU A 255 14.30 -6.85 -6.56
C GLU A 255 13.63 -6.02 -5.45
N ALA A 256 12.92 -6.69 -4.54
CA ALA A 256 12.34 -6.05 -3.37
C ALA A 256 13.45 -5.79 -2.34
N LYS A 257 13.54 -4.54 -1.88
CA LYS A 257 14.45 -4.15 -0.79
C LYS A 257 13.73 -4.11 0.55
N TRP A 258 12.43 -3.82 0.52
CA TRP A 258 11.61 -3.65 1.70
C TRP A 258 10.34 -4.48 1.57
N GLN A 259 9.85 -4.97 2.71
CA GLN A 259 8.48 -5.38 2.86
C GLN A 259 7.89 -4.68 4.08
N VAL A 260 6.67 -4.20 3.96
CA VAL A 260 5.85 -3.82 5.11
C VAL A 260 4.72 -4.83 5.25
N HIS A 261 4.42 -5.23 6.48
CA HIS A 261 3.26 -6.06 6.74
C HIS A 261 2.39 -5.50 7.86
N TRP A 262 1.14 -5.92 7.85
CA TRP A 262 0.17 -5.72 8.92
C TRP A 262 -0.62 -7.01 9.12
N LYS A 263 -0.69 -7.49 10.35
CA LYS A 263 -1.51 -8.63 10.73
C LYS A 263 -2.93 -8.17 11.04
N ALA A 264 -3.94 -8.90 10.54
CA ALA A 264 -5.34 -8.49 10.56
C ALA A 264 -5.93 -8.27 11.96
N ASN A 265 -5.33 -8.83 13.00
CA ASN A 265 -5.68 -8.60 14.40
C ASN A 265 -4.95 -7.40 15.06
N ASN A 266 -4.20 -6.61 14.29
CA ASN A 266 -3.37 -5.50 14.76
C ASN A 266 -2.22 -5.88 15.72
N SER A 267 -1.94 -7.16 15.95
CA SER A 267 -0.91 -7.57 16.93
C SER A 267 0.52 -7.49 16.39
N ASN A 268 0.69 -7.31 15.07
CA ASN A 268 1.99 -7.30 14.43
C ASN A 268 1.97 -6.44 13.17
N THR A 269 2.65 -5.31 13.23
CA THR A 269 2.92 -4.42 12.09
C THR A 269 4.40 -4.09 12.14
N ARG A 270 5.13 -4.38 11.07
CA ARG A 270 6.56 -4.07 10.99
C ARG A 270 7.00 -3.89 9.54
N ALA A 271 8.15 -3.25 9.39
CA ALA A 271 8.90 -3.26 8.15
C ALA A 271 10.07 -4.24 8.30
N VAL A 272 10.40 -4.91 7.21
CA VAL A 272 11.61 -5.71 7.10
C VAL A 272 12.40 -5.27 5.88
N GLN A 273 13.72 -5.31 5.99
CA GLN A 273 14.66 -4.92 4.95
C GLN A 273 15.47 -6.14 4.52
N TRP A 274 15.70 -6.28 3.23
CA TRP A 274 16.74 -7.18 2.74
C TRP A 274 18.12 -6.56 3.00
N ASN A 275 18.96 -7.17 3.83
CA ASN A 275 20.29 -6.64 4.15
C ASN A 275 21.40 -7.12 3.20
N GLY A 276 21.05 -7.83 2.12
CA GLY A 276 22.00 -8.49 1.21
C GLY A 276 22.16 -9.99 1.45
N SER A 277 21.63 -10.53 2.55
CA SER A 277 21.71 -11.97 2.88
C SER A 277 20.47 -12.53 3.54
N ALA A 278 19.72 -11.71 4.28
CA ALA A 278 18.47 -12.10 4.92
C ALA A 278 17.51 -10.91 5.00
N TRP A 279 16.22 -11.23 5.14
CA TRP A 279 15.21 -10.28 5.60
C TRP A 279 15.39 -10.05 7.10
N VAL A 280 15.58 -8.80 7.50
CA VAL A 280 15.77 -8.39 8.90
C VAL A 280 14.76 -7.33 9.28
N ASP A 281 14.30 -7.36 10.53
CA ASP A 281 13.37 -6.35 11.05
C ASP A 281 14.01 -4.96 11.01
N ASP A 282 13.26 -3.97 10.52
CA ASP A 282 13.60 -2.55 10.62
C ASP A 282 12.73 -1.88 11.69
N SER A 283 13.31 -0.93 12.41
CA SER A 283 12.72 -0.24 13.56
C SER A 283 11.85 0.94 13.10
N TRP A 284 10.86 0.67 12.25
CA TRP A 284 9.90 1.68 11.80
C TRP A 284 8.84 1.90 12.87
N ASP A 285 8.53 3.16 13.14
CA ASP A 285 7.39 3.54 13.98
C ASP A 285 6.14 3.70 13.12
N PHE A 286 5.16 2.83 13.36
CA PHE A 286 3.87 2.84 12.68
C PHE A 286 2.78 3.59 13.46
N THR A 287 3.12 4.26 14.56
CA THR A 287 2.15 5.03 15.36
C THR A 287 1.49 6.12 14.49
N GLY A 288 0.17 6.03 14.33
CA GLY A 288 -0.60 6.94 13.47
C GLY A 288 -0.30 6.81 11.97
N LYS A 289 0.37 5.73 11.54
CA LYS A 289 0.70 5.44 10.14
C LYS A 289 -0.05 4.24 9.59
N ILE A 290 -0.86 3.59 10.40
CA ILE A 290 -1.75 2.52 9.99
C ILE A 290 -3.06 2.62 10.75
N TYR A 291 -4.17 2.38 10.07
CA TYR A 291 -5.48 2.33 10.69
C TYR A 291 -6.36 1.30 9.98
N GLN A 292 -7.13 0.55 10.75
CA GLN A 292 -8.11 -0.40 10.25
C GLN A 292 -9.49 -0.08 10.81
N LYS A 293 -10.50 -0.01 9.94
CA LYS A 293 -11.90 0.21 10.29
C LYS A 293 -12.78 -0.76 9.52
N GLY A 294 -13.34 -1.73 10.23
CA GLY A 294 -14.12 -2.80 9.61
C GLY A 294 -13.27 -3.53 8.56
N SER A 295 -13.79 -3.63 7.33
CA SER A 295 -13.15 -4.35 6.22
C SER A 295 -12.17 -3.50 5.40
N PHE A 296 -11.66 -2.39 5.93
CA PHE A 296 -10.68 -1.52 5.26
C PHE A 296 -9.48 -1.24 6.16
N VAL A 297 -8.29 -1.32 5.58
CA VAL A 297 -7.01 -0.93 6.20
C VAL A 297 -6.26 -0.01 5.26
N GLU A 298 -5.61 0.99 5.83
CA GLU A 298 -4.76 1.92 5.10
C GLU A 298 -3.48 2.21 5.89
N MET A 299 -2.41 2.55 5.16
CA MET A 299 -1.08 2.72 5.70
C MET A 299 -0.33 3.82 4.95
N ALA A 300 0.39 4.65 5.71
CA ALA A 300 1.35 5.62 5.19
C ALA A 300 2.78 5.12 5.40
N ILE A 301 3.53 5.00 4.31
CA ILE A 301 4.93 4.56 4.27
C ILE A 301 5.80 5.78 3.92
N PRO A 302 6.63 6.28 4.84
CA PRO A 302 7.48 7.43 4.55
C PRO A 302 8.48 7.13 3.43
N LEU A 303 8.48 7.93 2.37
CA LEU A 303 9.39 7.76 1.23
C LEU A 303 10.85 7.87 1.66
N SER A 304 11.15 8.71 2.66
CA SER A 304 12.49 8.85 3.24
C SER A 304 13.03 7.56 3.87
N ARG A 305 12.16 6.66 4.35
CA ARG A 305 12.56 5.36 4.90
C ARG A 305 12.96 4.36 3.81
N ILE A 306 12.43 4.53 2.61
CA ILE A 306 12.73 3.66 1.46
C ILE A 306 13.69 4.30 0.45
N GLY A 307 14.39 5.37 0.85
CA GLY A 307 15.43 6.02 0.05
C GLY A 307 14.95 7.11 -0.90
N SER A 308 13.72 7.62 -0.71
CA SER A 308 13.10 8.67 -1.52
C SER A 308 13.22 8.44 -3.03
N PRO A 309 12.78 7.27 -3.53
CA PRO A 309 13.00 6.90 -4.92
C PRO A 309 12.16 7.78 -5.87
N SER A 310 12.68 8.05 -7.06
CA SER A 310 11.91 8.69 -8.14
C SER A 310 11.00 7.70 -8.88
N THR A 311 11.33 6.41 -8.82
CA THR A 311 10.52 5.30 -9.35
C THR A 311 10.42 4.18 -8.33
N LEU A 312 9.25 3.58 -8.15
CA LEU A 312 9.03 2.57 -7.12
C LEU A 312 8.28 1.35 -7.66
N ALA A 313 8.93 0.18 -7.58
CA ALA A 313 8.28 -1.10 -7.81
C ALA A 313 7.41 -1.48 -6.61
N VAL A 314 6.16 -1.90 -6.83
CA VAL A 314 5.20 -2.26 -5.79
C VAL A 314 4.42 -3.52 -6.18
N ALA A 315 4.30 -4.45 -5.25
CA ALA A 315 3.32 -5.54 -5.29
C ALA A 315 2.74 -5.77 -3.88
N MET A 316 1.45 -6.06 -3.80
CA MET A 316 0.74 -6.25 -2.53
C MET A 316 -0.11 -7.52 -2.55
N ALA A 317 -0.31 -8.16 -1.40
CA ALA A 317 -1.17 -9.34 -1.29
C ALA A 317 -1.68 -9.53 0.14
N MET A 318 -2.73 -10.34 0.28
CA MET A 318 -3.08 -10.99 1.54
C MET A 318 -2.43 -12.37 1.63
N LEU A 319 -2.03 -12.76 2.84
CA LEU A 319 -1.41 -14.05 3.12
C LEU A 319 -1.92 -14.62 4.44
N ASN A 320 -2.16 -15.92 4.52
CA ASN A 320 -2.45 -16.66 5.74
C ASN A 320 -1.26 -17.56 6.10
N GLU A 321 -0.72 -17.41 7.30
CA GLU A 321 0.41 -18.21 7.82
C GLU A 321 -0.04 -19.45 8.63
N SER A 322 -1.31 -19.83 8.60
CA SER A 322 -1.78 -20.98 9.39
C SER A 322 -1.21 -22.30 8.86
N SER A 323 -0.69 -23.17 9.75
CA SER A 323 0.01 -24.42 9.36
C SER A 323 -0.80 -25.42 8.53
N SER A 324 -2.14 -25.31 8.54
CA SER A 324 -3.07 -26.19 7.81
C SER A 324 -3.90 -25.45 6.75
N GLY A 325 -3.64 -24.18 6.52
CA GLY A 325 -4.45 -23.31 5.66
C GLY A 325 -3.67 -22.16 5.06
N GLU A 326 -2.38 -22.39 4.79
CA GLU A 326 -1.53 -21.44 4.06
C GLU A 326 -2.16 -21.10 2.72
N TRP A 327 -2.34 -19.81 2.49
CA TRP A 327 -2.95 -19.29 1.27
C TRP A 327 -2.47 -17.86 1.05
N THR A 328 -2.39 -17.46 -0.21
CA THR A 328 -2.09 -16.09 -0.65
C THR A 328 -3.14 -15.68 -1.68
N TRP A 329 -3.70 -14.48 -1.51
CA TRP A 329 -4.82 -13.97 -2.32
C TRP A 329 -4.82 -12.45 -2.35
N ALA A 330 -5.83 -11.85 -2.99
CA ALA A 330 -5.99 -10.39 -3.11
C ALA A 330 -4.74 -9.67 -3.63
N GLY A 331 -4.06 -10.29 -4.60
CA GLY A 331 -2.84 -9.77 -5.21
C GLY A 331 -3.08 -8.50 -6.03
N VAL A 332 -2.24 -7.49 -5.84
CA VAL A 332 -2.22 -6.22 -6.56
C VAL A 332 -0.84 -6.03 -7.19
N PRO A 333 -0.74 -5.97 -8.54
CA PRO A 333 -1.82 -5.87 -9.53
C PRO A 333 -2.62 -7.17 -9.73
N LYS A 334 -3.87 -7.03 -10.22
CA LYS A 334 -4.67 -8.18 -10.68
C LYS A 334 -3.90 -9.05 -11.68
N GLY A 335 -4.00 -10.36 -11.46
CA GLY A 335 -3.35 -11.37 -12.29
C GLY A 335 -1.83 -11.42 -12.11
N MET A 336 -1.28 -10.90 -11.01
CA MET A 336 0.10 -11.15 -10.61
C MET A 336 0.34 -12.60 -10.18
N PHE A 337 -0.70 -13.30 -9.74
CA PHE A 337 -0.72 -14.74 -9.53
C PHE A 337 -2.16 -15.27 -9.61
N VAL A 338 -2.31 -16.59 -9.48
CA VAL A 338 -3.58 -17.25 -9.15
C VAL A 338 -3.60 -17.50 -7.64
N ASP A 339 -4.70 -17.16 -6.97
CA ASP A 339 -4.85 -17.38 -5.53
C ASP A 339 -4.53 -18.85 -5.18
N GLY A 340 -3.70 -19.05 -4.17
CA GLY A 340 -3.09 -20.36 -3.93
C GLY A 340 -2.17 -20.40 -2.74
N LYS A 341 -1.68 -21.60 -2.42
CA LYS A 341 -0.57 -21.77 -1.48
C LYS A 341 0.74 -21.43 -2.18
N ASP A 342 1.52 -20.51 -1.61
CA ASP A 342 2.85 -20.09 -2.08
C ASP A 342 2.96 -19.75 -3.58
N PRO A 343 2.09 -18.86 -4.12
CA PRO A 343 2.21 -18.47 -5.51
C PRO A 343 3.40 -17.55 -5.72
N ASP A 344 4.12 -17.75 -6.82
CA ASP A 344 5.11 -16.81 -7.31
C ASP A 344 4.43 -15.57 -7.92
N PHE A 345 4.97 -14.40 -7.61
CA PHE A 345 4.46 -13.13 -8.10
C PHE A 345 5.08 -12.89 -9.49
N THR A 346 4.23 -12.72 -10.49
CA THR A 346 4.65 -12.60 -11.90
C THR A 346 4.49 -11.18 -12.46
N LYS A 347 3.87 -10.27 -11.71
CA LYS A 347 3.60 -8.89 -12.14
C LYS A 347 3.72 -7.91 -10.98
N TYR A 348 3.99 -6.65 -11.32
CA TYR A 348 4.10 -5.55 -10.37
C TYR A 348 3.78 -4.21 -11.05
N PHE A 349 3.60 -3.16 -10.25
CA PHE A 349 3.59 -1.79 -10.74
C PHE A 349 4.98 -1.17 -10.59
N ASN A 350 5.37 -0.31 -11.52
CA ASN A 350 6.53 0.58 -11.37
C ASN A 350 6.07 2.04 -11.50
N PHE A 351 5.87 2.70 -10.36
CA PHE A 351 5.32 4.04 -10.29
C PHE A 351 6.40 5.10 -10.48
N ALA A 352 6.16 6.10 -11.32
CA ALA A 352 6.99 7.29 -11.44
C ALA A 352 6.53 8.36 -10.43
N LEU A 353 7.08 8.33 -9.22
CA LEU A 353 6.60 9.15 -8.09
C LEU A 353 6.77 10.66 -8.29
N ALA A 354 7.74 11.07 -9.12
CA ALA A 354 7.95 12.48 -9.47
C ALA A 354 7.12 12.94 -10.70
N GLY A 355 6.41 12.03 -11.36
CA GLY A 355 5.65 12.30 -12.59
C GLY A 355 4.24 12.83 -12.34
N SER A 356 3.56 13.25 -13.41
CA SER A 356 2.15 13.69 -13.38
C SER A 356 1.15 12.56 -13.61
N THR A 357 1.64 11.33 -13.84
CA THR A 357 0.79 10.17 -14.17
C THR A 357 0.09 9.69 -12.90
N PRO A 358 -1.26 9.60 -12.89
CA PRO A 358 -1.97 9.04 -11.73
C PRO A 358 -1.68 7.55 -11.56
N PRO A 359 -1.95 6.96 -10.39
CA PRO A 359 -1.57 5.59 -10.06
C PRO A 359 -2.10 4.55 -11.08
N ASN A 360 -3.39 4.56 -11.39
CA ASN A 360 -4.00 3.58 -12.30
C ASN A 360 -3.63 3.74 -13.79
N ALA A 361 -2.94 4.82 -14.16
CA ALA A 361 -2.44 5.03 -15.52
C ALA A 361 -1.04 4.42 -15.74
N HIS A 362 -0.40 3.90 -14.69
CA HIS A 362 0.85 3.16 -14.82
C HIS A 362 0.63 1.75 -15.37
N SER A 363 1.53 1.33 -16.26
CA SER A 363 1.47 -0.02 -16.83
C SER A 363 1.87 -1.07 -15.79
N ILE A 364 1.19 -2.21 -15.84
CA ILE A 364 1.57 -3.42 -15.12
C ILE A 364 2.75 -4.06 -15.88
N LEU A 365 3.84 -4.33 -15.18
CA LEU A 365 5.04 -4.93 -15.75
C LEU A 365 5.12 -6.43 -15.41
N PRO A 366 5.60 -7.28 -16.35
CA PRO A 366 5.89 -8.68 -16.06
C PRO A 366 7.21 -8.82 -15.28
N ALA A 367 7.45 -10.02 -14.72
CA ALA A 367 8.79 -10.42 -14.28
C ALA A 367 9.81 -10.26 -15.44
N PRO A 368 11.02 -9.75 -15.17
CA PRO A 368 12.08 -9.60 -16.16
C PRO A 368 12.60 -10.94 -16.69
#